data_AF-A0A2V2RP93-F1
#
_entry.id   AF-A0A2V2RP93-F1
#
_cell.length_a   1.000
_cell.length_b   1.000
_cell.length_c   1.000
_cell.angle_alpha   90.00
_cell.angle_beta   90.00
_cell.angle_gamma   90.00
#
_symmetry.space_group_name_H-M   'P 1'
#
loop_
_entity.id
_entity.type
_entity.pdbx_description
1 polymer ?
#
loop_
_entity_poly.entity_id
_entity_poly.type
_entity_poly.pdbx_seq_one_letter_code
_entity_poly.pdbx_strand_id
1 'polypeptide(L)'
;MRLLRYFKSAFLLRLNVSGLGNIPVNILALLGFLMLGFGAQGFWLLGVGLEIAYLYILGTNKRFQQWVDASETIKTEEDFAQQWRDLVRRLSIADQQRLSKLEQKCDQIVNKYRESQNSEYFVESNQDALRRLAWIYLKLLMAQSNLESLEEHSNKNDLEQKVSTLEKELQNESLLASVRDSKSATLEITRRRLENLDRRQSSLQEVESDLNRIEAQIDLALENAAMQSQPQAISSSIDLFSNILQEQPFGEAQRTIDLIDQRLQQKN
;
A
#
# COMPACT_ATOMS: atom_id res chain seq x y z
N MET A 1 -20.47 -11.55 11.85
CA MET A 1 -19.10 -11.95 12.27
C MET A 1 -18.33 -10.87 13.07
N ARG A 2 -19.00 -9.91 13.75
CA ARG A 2 -18.33 -8.91 14.63
C ARG A 2 -18.28 -9.34 16.11
N LEU A 3 -19.36 -9.95 16.61
CA LEU A 3 -19.45 -10.48 17.99
C LEU A 3 -18.34 -11.50 18.32
N LEU A 4 -18.09 -12.48 17.44
CA LEU A 4 -17.01 -13.46 17.61
C LEU A 4 -15.61 -12.83 17.74
N ARG A 5 -15.37 -11.65 17.13
CA ARG A 5 -14.10 -10.92 17.25
C ARG A 5 -13.94 -10.34 18.66
N TYR A 6 -14.99 -9.70 19.19
CA TYR A 6 -15.00 -9.18 20.56
C TYR A 6 -14.88 -10.29 21.60
N PHE A 7 -15.56 -11.43 21.39
CA PHE A 7 -15.43 -12.60 22.26
C PHE A 7 -14.01 -13.18 22.28
N LYS A 8 -13.35 -13.26 21.12
CA LYS A 8 -11.94 -13.70 21.03
C LYS A 8 -11.00 -12.72 21.72
N SER A 9 -11.16 -11.41 21.50
CA SER A 9 -10.34 -10.39 22.15
C SER A 9 -10.56 -10.30 23.66
N ALA A 10 -11.79 -10.53 24.14
CA ALA A 10 -12.14 -10.63 25.56
C ALA A 10 -11.50 -11.85 26.24
N PHE A 11 -11.50 -13.01 25.57
CA PHE A 11 -10.85 -14.23 26.10
C PHE A 11 -9.32 -14.10 26.17
N LEU A 12 -8.74 -13.34 25.24
CA LEU A 12 -7.29 -13.07 25.17
C LEU A 12 -6.88 -11.78 25.89
N LEU A 13 -7.70 -11.24 26.81
CA LEU A 13 -7.30 -10.07 27.59
C LEU A 13 -6.12 -10.41 28.51
N ARG A 14 -4.95 -9.90 28.15
CA ARG A 14 -3.69 -10.09 28.89
C ARG A 14 -3.54 -8.96 29.89
N LEU A 15 -3.77 -9.25 31.17
CA LEU A 15 -3.37 -8.34 32.25
C LEU A 15 -1.91 -8.65 32.62
N ASN A 16 -1.06 -7.63 32.49
CA ASN A 16 0.35 -7.72 32.85
C ASN A 16 0.48 -7.72 34.37
N VAL A 17 0.71 -8.88 34.97
CA VAL A 17 0.95 -9.02 36.42
C VAL A 17 2.44 -9.21 36.64
N SER A 18 3.06 -8.28 37.37
CA SER A 18 4.50 -8.27 37.65
C SER A 18 4.90 -9.57 38.38
N GLY A 19 5.66 -10.44 37.70
CA GLY A 19 6.22 -11.68 38.27
C GLY A 19 5.78 -13.01 37.61
N LEU A 20 4.68 -13.06 36.84
CA LEU A 20 4.18 -14.34 36.26
C LEU A 20 4.14 -14.42 34.73
N GLY A 21 4.60 -13.37 34.03
CA GLY A 21 4.56 -13.31 32.56
C GLY A 21 3.16 -13.07 31.97
N ASN A 22 3.07 -13.03 30.63
CA ASN A 22 1.87 -12.66 29.88
C ASN A 22 0.82 -13.79 29.82
N ILE A 23 0.17 -14.09 30.95
CA ILE A 23 -0.88 -15.12 31.01
C ILE A 23 -2.26 -14.45 30.99
N PRO A 24 -3.18 -14.83 30.07
CA PRO A 24 -4.52 -14.28 30.04
C PRO A 24 -5.31 -14.72 31.28
N VAL A 25 -6.01 -13.78 31.91
CA VAL A 25 -6.65 -13.98 33.23
C VAL A 25 -7.71 -15.07 33.20
N ASN A 26 -8.37 -15.27 32.05
CA ASN A 26 -9.34 -16.33 31.85
C ASN A 26 -8.71 -17.72 31.98
N ILE A 27 -7.48 -17.94 31.49
CA ILE A 27 -6.78 -19.22 31.64
C ILE A 27 -6.42 -19.48 33.11
N LEU A 28 -6.12 -18.43 33.87
CA LEU A 28 -5.77 -18.53 35.28
C LEU A 28 -7.01 -18.79 36.15
N ALA A 29 -8.15 -18.18 35.82
CA ALA A 29 -9.44 -18.46 36.42
C ALA A 29 -9.95 -19.87 36.07
N LEU A 30 -9.78 -20.30 34.81
CA LEU A 30 -10.15 -21.62 34.32
C LEU A 30 -9.28 -22.71 34.98
N LEU A 31 -7.97 -22.50 35.11
CA LEU A 31 -7.07 -23.38 35.87
C LEU A 31 -7.41 -23.42 37.36
N GLY A 32 -7.77 -22.28 37.97
CA GLY A 32 -8.22 -22.20 39.35
C GLY A 32 -9.50 -22.98 39.61
N PHE A 33 -10.46 -22.92 38.69
CA PHE A 33 -11.70 -23.69 38.76
C PHE A 33 -11.49 -25.18 38.46
N LEU A 34 -10.54 -25.52 37.57
CA LEU A 34 -10.14 -26.90 37.29
C LEU A 34 -9.47 -27.56 38.50
N MET A 35 -8.61 -26.82 39.21
CA MET A 35 -8.00 -27.23 40.47
C MET A 35 -9.04 -27.39 41.61
N LEU A 36 -10.01 -26.47 41.72
CA LEU A 36 -11.10 -26.56 42.71
C LEU A 36 -12.15 -27.64 42.36
N GLY A 37 -12.31 -27.97 41.08
CA GLY A 37 -13.27 -28.95 40.57
C GLY A 37 -12.90 -30.42 40.82
N PHE A 38 -11.68 -30.71 41.28
CA PHE A 38 -11.25 -32.08 41.63
C PHE A 38 -11.97 -32.63 42.89
N GLY A 39 -12.54 -31.77 43.74
CA GLY A 39 -13.24 -32.17 44.97
C GLY A 39 -14.77 -32.28 44.86
N ALA A 40 -15.39 -31.68 43.84
CA ALA A 40 -16.85 -31.67 43.68
C ALA A 40 -17.27 -31.43 42.23
N GLN A 41 -17.97 -32.41 41.64
CA GLN A 41 -18.34 -32.46 40.22
C GLN A 41 -19.26 -31.33 39.75
N GLY A 42 -19.99 -30.68 40.68
CA GLY A 42 -20.87 -29.54 40.38
C GLY A 42 -20.17 -28.21 40.11
N PHE A 43 -18.90 -28.06 40.53
CA PHE A 43 -18.15 -26.81 40.29
C PHE A 43 -17.73 -26.64 38.83
N TRP A 44 -17.59 -27.74 38.08
CA TRP A 44 -17.25 -27.68 36.65
C TRP A 44 -18.28 -26.89 35.83
N LEU A 45 -19.59 -27.13 36.06
CA LEU A 45 -20.66 -26.42 35.36
C LEU A 45 -20.76 -24.95 35.79
N LEU A 46 -20.48 -24.66 37.05
CA LEU A 46 -20.55 -23.30 37.60
C LEU A 46 -19.40 -22.43 37.06
N GLY A 47 -18.18 -22.99 36.97
CA GLY A 47 -17.02 -22.30 36.38
C GLY A 47 -17.20 -21.99 34.90
N VAL A 48 -17.62 -22.99 34.11
CA VAL A 48 -17.89 -22.80 32.67
C VAL A 48 -19.04 -21.82 32.44
N GLY A 49 -20.12 -21.92 33.22
CA GLY A 49 -21.26 -21.01 33.13
C GLY A 49 -20.88 -19.56 33.47
N LEU A 50 -20.05 -19.36 34.48
CA LEU A 50 -19.59 -18.04 34.92
C LEU A 50 -18.63 -17.42 33.90
N GLU A 51 -17.79 -18.22 33.26
CA GLU A 51 -16.91 -17.75 32.19
C GLU A 51 -17.70 -17.37 30.92
N ILE A 52 -18.71 -18.14 30.54
CA ILE A 52 -19.62 -17.79 29.44
C ILE A 52 -20.38 -16.49 29.76
N ALA A 53 -20.87 -16.34 30.99
CA ALA A 53 -21.57 -15.12 31.42
C ALA A 53 -20.62 -13.90 31.43
N TYR A 54 -19.39 -14.07 31.93
CA TYR A 54 -18.38 -13.02 31.93
C TYR A 54 -18.01 -12.57 30.51
N LEU A 55 -17.75 -13.52 29.61
CA LEU A 55 -17.46 -13.24 28.20
C LEU A 55 -18.65 -12.56 27.51
N TYR A 56 -19.88 -12.98 27.82
CA TYR A 56 -21.09 -12.38 27.27
C TYR A 56 -21.22 -10.92 27.71
N ILE A 57 -21.04 -10.63 29.00
CA ILE A 57 -21.12 -9.29 29.58
C ILE A 57 -19.99 -8.39 29.04
N LEU A 58 -18.75 -8.89 28.96
CA LEU A 58 -17.62 -8.11 28.48
C LEU A 58 -17.69 -7.87 26.97
N GLY A 59 -18.09 -8.88 26.20
CA GLY A 59 -18.26 -8.81 24.75
C GLY A 59 -19.42 -7.91 24.28
N THR A 60 -20.44 -7.69 25.12
CA THR A 60 -21.55 -6.73 24.84
C THR A 60 -21.31 -5.33 25.40
N ASN A 61 -20.25 -5.11 26.17
CA ASN A 61 -19.95 -3.80 26.73
C ASN A 61 -19.40 -2.84 25.66
N LYS A 62 -20.13 -1.76 25.38
CA LYS A 62 -19.76 -0.74 24.38
C LYS A 62 -18.39 -0.10 24.64
N ARG A 63 -17.98 0.08 25.89
CA ARG A 63 -16.66 0.66 26.22
C ARG A 63 -15.52 -0.30 25.89
N PHE A 64 -15.75 -1.60 26.05
CA PHE A 64 -14.77 -2.63 25.69
C PHE A 64 -14.64 -2.76 24.17
N GLN A 65 -15.75 -2.76 23.46
CA GLN A 65 -15.76 -2.71 21.99
C GLN A 65 -15.02 -1.47 21.49
N GLN A 66 -15.32 -0.28 22.02
CA GLN A 66 -14.63 0.96 21.67
C GLN A 66 -13.13 0.93 21.97
N TRP A 67 -12.69 0.34 23.08
CA TRP A 67 -11.26 0.22 23.41
C TRP A 67 -10.53 -0.76 22.49
N VAL A 68 -11.18 -1.88 22.14
CA VAL A 68 -10.65 -2.85 21.17
C VAL A 68 -10.59 -2.23 19.77
N ASP A 69 -11.66 -1.56 19.34
CA ASP A 69 -11.73 -0.87 18.06
C ASP A 69 -10.66 0.24 17.98
N ALA A 70 -10.48 1.02 19.06
CA ALA A 70 -9.43 2.04 19.13
C ALA A 70 -8.02 1.44 19.12
N SER A 71 -7.79 0.34 19.85
CA SER A 71 -6.49 -0.33 19.90
C SER A 71 -6.13 -1.03 18.58
N GLU A 72 -7.13 -1.56 17.87
CA GLU A 72 -6.95 -2.15 16.54
C GLU A 72 -6.69 -1.06 15.49
N THR A 73 -7.36 0.09 15.61
CA THR A 73 -7.11 1.27 14.77
C THR A 73 -5.67 1.78 14.94
N ILE A 74 -5.19 1.94 16.18
CA ILE A 74 -3.82 2.40 16.47
C ILE A 74 -2.77 1.43 15.90
N LYS A 75 -2.92 0.12 16.13
CA LYS A 75 -2.01 -0.89 15.57
C LYS A 75 -2.01 -0.89 14.03
N THR A 76 -3.20 -0.70 13.44
CA THR A 76 -3.35 -0.64 11.98
C THR A 76 -2.65 0.60 11.40
N GLU A 77 -2.71 1.74 12.10
CA GLU A 77 -2.01 2.96 11.69
C GLU A 77 -0.49 2.84 11.84
N GLU A 78 0.00 2.21 12.91
CA GLU A 78 1.42 1.93 13.10
C GLU A 78 1.98 1.01 12.01
N ASP A 79 1.27 -0.08 11.68
CA ASP A 79 1.65 -1.01 10.60
C ASP A 79 1.66 -0.32 9.23
N PHE A 80 0.66 0.54 8.94
CA PHE A 80 0.64 1.33 7.71
C PHE A 80 1.85 2.27 7.64
N ALA A 81 2.14 2.99 8.73
CA ALA A 81 3.26 3.93 8.77
C ALA A 81 4.62 3.22 8.63
N GLN A 82 4.76 2.01 9.17
CA GLN A 82 5.95 1.19 8.96
C GLN A 82 6.10 0.77 7.50
N GLN A 83 5.06 0.18 6.90
CA GLN A 83 5.10 -0.26 5.50
C GLN A 83 5.32 0.90 4.51
N TRP A 84 4.71 2.06 4.77
CA TRP A 84 4.97 3.29 4.02
C TRP A 84 6.45 3.68 4.06
N ARG A 85 7.04 3.76 5.25
CA ARG A 85 8.47 4.11 5.42
C ARG A 85 9.39 3.09 4.75
N ASP A 86 9.03 1.82 4.77
CA ASP A 86 9.81 0.77 4.12
C ASP A 86 9.78 0.90 2.60
N LEU A 87 8.66 1.32 2.00
CA LEU A 87 8.58 1.65 0.58
C LEU A 87 9.41 2.89 0.25
N VAL A 88 9.28 3.96 1.03
CA VAL A 88 10.02 5.21 0.83
C VAL A 88 11.53 4.98 0.88
N ARG A 89 12.01 4.11 1.79
CA ARG A 89 13.43 3.76 1.90
C ARG A 89 14.00 3.03 0.68
N ARG A 90 13.16 2.38 -0.14
CA ARG A 90 13.59 1.69 -1.36
C ARG A 90 13.78 2.64 -2.54
N LEU A 91 13.20 3.83 -2.48
CA LEU A 91 13.30 4.84 -3.52
C LEU A 91 14.69 5.48 -3.54
N SER A 92 15.05 6.07 -4.69
CA SER A 92 16.24 6.90 -4.81
C SER A 92 16.16 8.14 -3.90
N ILE A 93 17.30 8.74 -3.58
CA ILE A 93 17.34 9.97 -2.76
C ILE A 93 16.56 11.11 -3.44
N ALA A 94 16.61 11.19 -4.78
CA ALA A 94 15.88 12.21 -5.54
C ALA A 94 14.36 12.02 -5.41
N ASP A 95 13.87 10.78 -5.50
CA ASP A 95 12.44 10.47 -5.41
C ASP A 95 11.91 10.67 -3.99
N GLN A 96 12.70 10.33 -2.97
CA GLN A 96 12.38 10.63 -1.57
C GLN A 96 12.21 12.15 -1.36
N GLN A 97 13.09 12.96 -1.96
CA GLN A 97 12.97 14.42 -1.90
C GLN A 97 11.72 14.92 -2.63
N ARG A 98 11.42 14.40 -3.83
CA ARG A 98 10.19 14.76 -4.57
C ARG A 98 8.93 14.43 -3.76
N LEU A 99 8.85 13.23 -3.18
CA LEU A 99 7.75 12.82 -2.32
C LEU A 99 7.61 13.73 -1.09
N SER A 100 8.72 14.03 -0.40
CA SER A 100 8.67 14.89 0.80
C SER A 100 8.17 16.30 0.50
N LYS A 101 8.51 16.86 -0.67
CA LYS A 101 7.98 18.15 -1.13
C LYS A 101 6.49 18.08 -1.39
N LEU A 102 6.02 16.97 -1.97
CA LEU A 102 4.61 16.74 -2.22
C LEU A 102 3.82 16.68 -0.90
N GLU A 103 4.29 15.89 0.06
CA GLU A 103 3.69 15.76 1.40
C GLU A 103 3.62 17.13 2.10
N GLN A 104 4.69 17.92 2.05
CA GLN A 104 4.70 19.27 2.62
C GLN A 104 3.64 20.19 1.98
N LYS A 105 3.44 20.11 0.66
CA LYS A 105 2.39 20.88 -0.03
C LYS A 105 1.00 20.41 0.41
N CYS A 106 0.77 19.10 0.52
CA CYS A 106 -0.49 18.54 1.03
C CYS A 106 -0.80 19.06 2.45
N ASP A 107 0.17 19.06 3.35
CA ASP A 107 0.00 19.57 4.71
C ASP A 107 -0.33 21.08 4.73
N GLN A 108 0.32 21.87 3.87
CA GLN A 108 0.02 23.29 3.70
C GLN A 108 -1.41 23.53 3.22
N ILE A 109 -1.91 22.72 2.27
CA ILE A 109 -3.29 22.79 1.78
C ILE A 109 -4.27 22.54 2.94
N VAL A 110 -4.06 21.47 3.71
CA VAL A 110 -4.93 21.11 4.84
C VAL A 110 -4.94 22.22 5.91
N ASN A 111 -3.78 22.78 6.23
CA ASN A 111 -3.68 23.89 7.19
C ASN A 111 -4.45 25.13 6.71
N LYS A 112 -4.31 25.50 5.42
CA LYS A 112 -5.06 26.61 4.83
C LYS A 112 -6.58 26.38 4.84
N TYR A 113 -7.03 25.16 4.53
CA TYR A 113 -8.46 24.85 4.61
C TYR A 113 -9.01 24.94 6.04
N ARG A 114 -8.22 24.56 7.05
CA ARG A 114 -8.58 24.70 8.47
C ARG A 114 -8.65 26.17 8.90
N GLU A 115 -7.72 27.01 8.44
CA GLU A 115 -7.70 28.45 8.72
C GLU A 115 -8.89 29.21 8.08
N SER A 116 -9.32 28.77 6.89
CA SER A 116 -10.37 29.43 6.10
C SER A 116 -11.81 29.20 6.59
N GLN A 117 -12.02 28.74 7.84
CA GLN A 117 -13.34 28.44 8.43
C GLN A 117 -14.22 27.50 7.58
N ASN A 118 -13.61 26.57 6.84
CA ASN A 118 -14.35 25.54 6.12
C ASN A 118 -15.00 24.54 7.10
N SER A 119 -16.03 23.83 6.65
CA SER A 119 -16.64 22.78 7.46
C SER A 119 -15.63 21.67 7.75
N GLU A 120 -15.66 21.13 8.98
CA GLU A 120 -14.75 20.06 9.42
C GLU A 120 -14.79 18.85 8.48
N TYR A 121 -16.00 18.49 8.01
CA TYR A 121 -16.22 17.45 7.02
C TYR A 121 -15.54 17.73 5.66
N PHE A 122 -15.52 18.99 5.20
CA PHE A 122 -14.84 19.36 3.97
C PHE A 122 -13.32 19.21 4.11
N VAL A 123 -12.76 19.60 5.26
CA VAL A 123 -11.32 19.48 5.54
C VAL A 123 -10.92 18.00 5.61
N GLU A 124 -11.69 17.16 6.31
CA GLU A 124 -11.43 15.72 6.44
C GLU A 124 -11.49 15.00 5.09
N SER A 125 -12.52 15.28 4.28
CA SER A 125 -12.66 14.71 2.94
C SER A 125 -11.49 15.09 2.01
N ASN A 126 -11.05 16.35 2.03
CA ASN A 126 -9.90 16.78 1.24
C ASN A 126 -8.57 16.21 1.78
N GLN A 127 -8.44 16.02 3.08
CA GLN A 127 -7.27 15.38 3.69
C GLN A 127 -7.15 13.91 3.24
N ASP A 128 -8.26 13.18 3.23
CA ASP A 128 -8.28 11.80 2.72
C ASP A 128 -8.00 11.75 1.21
N ALA A 129 -8.52 12.71 0.46
CA ALA A 129 -8.26 12.87 -0.97
C ALA A 129 -6.75 13.09 -1.25
N LEU A 130 -6.11 14.04 -0.54
CA LEU A 130 -4.68 14.31 -0.64
C LEU A 130 -3.82 13.11 -0.24
N ARG A 131 -4.22 12.38 0.80
CA ARG A 131 -3.53 11.15 1.23
C ARG A 131 -3.59 10.05 0.16
N ARG A 132 -4.75 9.88 -0.49
CA ARG A 132 -4.91 8.95 -1.63
C ARG A 132 -4.01 9.35 -2.78
N LEU A 133 -3.97 10.63 -3.11
CA LEU A 133 -3.14 11.14 -4.19
C LEU A 133 -1.63 10.98 -3.89
N ALA A 134 -1.20 11.25 -2.65
CA ALA A 134 0.17 10.98 -2.22
C ALA A 134 0.54 9.48 -2.32
N TRP A 135 -0.40 8.58 -2.02
CA TRP A 135 -0.21 7.15 -2.19
C TRP A 135 -0.07 6.74 -3.67
N ILE A 136 -0.92 7.27 -4.55
CA ILE A 136 -0.82 7.06 -6.00
C ILE A 136 0.55 7.54 -6.51
N TYR A 137 0.99 8.71 -6.07
CA TYR A 137 2.29 9.27 -6.42
C TYR A 137 3.45 8.36 -5.97
N LEU A 138 3.41 7.86 -4.73
CA LEU A 138 4.39 6.89 -4.24
C LEU A 138 4.44 5.62 -5.11
N LYS A 139 3.29 5.09 -5.55
CA LYS A 139 3.27 3.93 -6.45
C LYS A 139 3.90 4.23 -7.80
N LEU A 140 3.63 5.40 -8.38
CA LEU A 140 4.23 5.81 -9.64
C LEU A 140 5.76 5.92 -9.53
N LEU A 141 6.27 6.48 -8.43
CA LEU A 141 7.72 6.48 -8.15
C LEU A 141 8.29 5.06 -8.05
N MET A 142 7.57 4.13 -7.40
CA MET A 142 7.99 2.73 -7.33
C MET A 142 7.96 2.04 -8.70
N ALA A 143 6.96 2.33 -9.54
CA ALA A 143 6.90 1.85 -10.92
C ALA A 143 8.08 2.38 -11.74
N GLN A 144 8.35 3.69 -11.65
CA GLN A 144 9.50 4.32 -12.31
C GLN A 144 10.81 3.64 -11.91
N SER A 145 11.07 3.52 -10.61
CA SER A 145 12.29 2.88 -10.09
C SER A 145 12.44 1.42 -10.56
N ASN A 146 11.32 0.67 -10.59
CA ASN A 146 11.32 -0.70 -11.09
C ASN A 146 11.66 -0.74 -12.60
N LEU A 147 11.04 0.14 -13.40
CA LEU A 147 11.30 0.23 -14.84
C LEU A 147 12.77 0.62 -15.13
N GLU A 148 13.33 1.57 -14.39
CA GLU A 148 14.74 2.00 -14.52
C GLU A 148 15.73 0.88 -14.11
N SER A 149 15.44 0.13 -13.05
CA SER A 149 16.32 -0.97 -12.59
C SER A 149 16.51 -2.10 -13.61
N LEU A 150 15.58 -2.26 -14.56
CA LEU A 150 15.63 -3.28 -15.61
C LEU A 150 16.56 -2.91 -16.78
N GLU A 151 17.21 -1.75 -16.76
CA GLU A 151 17.98 -1.19 -17.88
C GLU A 151 19.47 -1.59 -17.90
N GLU A 152 20.02 -2.14 -16.82
CA GLU A 152 21.49 -2.21 -16.61
C GLU A 152 22.30 -3.00 -17.66
N HIS A 153 21.71 -3.82 -18.54
CA HIS A 153 22.47 -4.77 -19.38
C HIS A 153 22.22 -4.71 -20.89
N SER A 154 21.44 -3.75 -21.41
CA SER A 154 21.08 -3.78 -22.83
C SER A 154 20.98 -2.38 -23.45
N ASN A 155 22.08 -1.91 -24.02
CA ASN A 155 22.08 -0.68 -24.81
C ASN A 155 21.20 -0.85 -26.05
N LYS A 156 20.17 0.00 -26.21
CA LYS A 156 19.24 -0.03 -27.34
C LYS A 156 19.98 0.02 -28.68
N ASN A 157 20.99 0.88 -28.77
CA ASN A 157 21.82 1.02 -29.98
C ASN A 157 22.52 -0.28 -30.37
N ASP A 158 23.00 -1.06 -29.39
CA ASP A 158 23.69 -2.33 -29.66
C ASP A 158 22.71 -3.38 -30.18
N LEU A 159 21.47 -3.38 -29.69
CA LEU A 159 20.43 -4.29 -30.17
C LEU A 159 19.96 -3.91 -31.58
N GLU A 160 19.77 -2.62 -31.87
CA GLU A 160 19.44 -2.13 -33.22
C GLU A 160 20.53 -2.50 -34.23
N GLN A 161 21.80 -2.30 -33.87
CA GLN A 161 22.94 -2.71 -34.70
C GLN A 161 23.00 -4.22 -34.93
N LYS A 162 22.72 -5.03 -33.90
CA LYS A 162 22.64 -6.50 -34.02
C LYS A 162 21.50 -6.93 -34.93
N VAL A 163 20.32 -6.31 -34.80
CA VAL A 163 19.17 -6.57 -35.68
C VAL A 163 19.54 -6.27 -37.13
N SER A 164 20.11 -5.10 -37.41
CA SER A 164 20.53 -4.72 -38.77
C SER A 164 21.59 -5.65 -39.35
N THR A 165 22.56 -6.08 -38.54
CA THR A 165 23.60 -7.02 -38.96
C THR A 165 23.01 -8.39 -39.29
N LEU A 166 22.15 -8.94 -38.43
CA LEU A 166 21.51 -10.24 -38.65
C LEU A 166 20.58 -10.21 -39.87
N GLU A 167 19.86 -9.11 -40.11
CA GLU A 167 19.03 -8.93 -41.31
C GLU A 167 19.87 -8.94 -42.58
N LYS A 168 21.01 -8.22 -42.61
CA LYS A 168 21.93 -8.20 -43.75
C LYS A 168 22.56 -9.57 -43.99
N GLU A 169 22.97 -10.27 -42.94
CA GLU A 169 23.54 -11.61 -43.07
C GLU A 169 22.52 -12.61 -43.64
N LEU A 170 21.25 -12.53 -43.23
CA LEU A 170 20.18 -13.39 -43.72
C LEU A 170 19.84 -13.17 -45.21
N GLN A 171 20.18 -12.00 -45.78
CA GLN A 171 20.04 -11.74 -47.22
C GLN A 171 21.09 -12.49 -48.06
N ASN A 172 22.15 -13.05 -47.46
CA ASN A 172 23.13 -13.84 -48.18
C ASN A 172 22.54 -15.21 -48.57
N GLU A 173 22.28 -15.39 -49.86
CA GLU A 173 21.73 -16.63 -50.43
C GLU A 173 22.66 -17.84 -50.28
N SER A 174 23.96 -17.61 -50.09
CA SER A 174 24.99 -18.67 -49.93
C SER A 174 25.02 -19.32 -48.54
N LEU A 175 24.14 -18.91 -47.61
CA LEU A 175 24.04 -19.51 -46.29
C LEU A 175 23.44 -20.92 -46.33
N LEU A 176 24.06 -21.86 -45.59
CA LEU A 176 23.48 -23.17 -45.29
C LEU A 176 22.14 -23.01 -44.56
N ALA A 177 21.17 -23.89 -44.85
CA ALA A 177 19.81 -23.81 -44.28
C ALA A 177 19.80 -23.77 -42.75
N SER A 178 20.60 -24.62 -42.08
CA SER A 178 20.68 -24.66 -40.61
C SER A 178 21.22 -23.35 -40.00
N VAL A 179 22.15 -22.68 -40.68
CA VAL A 179 22.71 -21.39 -40.23
C VAL A 179 21.67 -20.28 -40.42
N ARG A 180 20.92 -20.32 -41.51
CA ARG A 180 19.81 -19.39 -41.77
C ARG A 180 18.72 -19.51 -40.68
N ASP A 181 18.34 -20.73 -40.32
CA ASP A 181 17.33 -20.98 -39.27
C ASP A 181 17.80 -20.52 -37.88
N SER A 182 19.06 -20.77 -37.53
CA SER A 182 19.61 -20.31 -36.25
C SER A 182 19.69 -18.77 -36.18
N LYS A 183 20.10 -18.11 -37.27
CA LYS A 183 20.16 -16.64 -37.35
C LYS A 183 18.77 -16.01 -37.34
N SER A 184 17.78 -16.60 -38.00
CA SER A 184 16.40 -16.08 -37.98
C SER A 184 15.77 -16.18 -36.59
N ALA A 185 15.98 -17.29 -35.87
CA ALA A 185 15.54 -17.42 -34.47
C ALA A 185 16.24 -16.39 -33.56
N THR A 186 17.54 -16.15 -33.76
CA THR A 186 18.29 -15.13 -33.01
C THR A 186 17.78 -13.71 -33.31
N LEU A 187 17.45 -13.42 -34.57
CA LEU A 187 16.86 -12.16 -35.00
C LEU A 187 15.51 -11.93 -34.32
N GLU A 188 14.64 -12.94 -34.26
CA GLU A 188 13.34 -12.85 -33.60
C GLU A 188 13.50 -12.52 -32.11
N ILE A 189 14.39 -13.22 -31.40
CA ILE A 189 14.66 -12.96 -29.98
C ILE A 189 15.19 -11.53 -29.79
N THR A 190 16.12 -11.08 -30.64
CA THR A 190 16.72 -9.75 -30.55
C THR A 190 15.69 -8.64 -30.83
N ARG A 191 14.79 -8.83 -31.81
CA ARG A 191 13.68 -7.91 -32.09
C ARG A 191 12.70 -7.82 -30.92
N ARG A 192 12.32 -8.96 -30.31
CA ARG A 192 11.47 -8.97 -29.10
C ARG A 192 12.11 -8.22 -27.94
N ARG A 193 13.43 -8.38 -27.76
CA ARG A 193 14.17 -7.62 -26.73
C ARG A 193 14.15 -6.12 -27.00
N LEU A 194 14.31 -5.71 -28.26
CA LEU A 194 14.22 -4.30 -28.66
C LEU A 194 12.82 -3.73 -28.41
N GLU A 195 11.77 -4.44 -28.83
CA GLU A 195 10.38 -4.03 -28.60
C GLU A 195 10.07 -3.87 -27.10
N ASN A 196 10.58 -4.77 -26.26
CA ASN A 196 10.41 -4.68 -24.81
C ASN A 196 11.13 -3.45 -24.21
N LEU A 197 12.27 -3.04 -24.77
CA LEU A 197 12.95 -1.80 -24.36
C LEU A 197 12.14 -0.58 -24.78
N ASP A 198 11.62 -0.56 -26.01
CA ASP A 198 10.80 0.54 -26.51
C ASP A 198 9.53 0.72 -25.68
N ARG A 199 8.79 -0.37 -25.43
CA ARG A 199 7.60 -0.34 -24.57
C ARG A 199 7.91 0.21 -23.18
N ARG A 200 9.02 -0.22 -22.57
CA ARG A 200 9.45 0.27 -21.27
C ARG A 200 9.77 1.75 -21.28
N GLN A 201 10.48 2.22 -22.30
CA GLN A 201 10.80 3.65 -22.43
C GLN A 201 9.53 4.49 -22.59
N SER A 202 8.54 4.00 -23.35
CA SER A 202 7.22 4.63 -23.42
C SER A 202 6.52 4.64 -22.07
N SER A 203 6.54 3.53 -21.31
CA SER A 203 5.95 3.48 -19.97
C SER A 203 6.65 4.43 -18.98
N LEU A 204 7.98 4.58 -19.07
CA LEU A 204 8.71 5.56 -18.25
C LEU A 204 8.27 6.99 -18.55
N GLN A 205 8.13 7.34 -19.82
CA GLN A 205 7.64 8.66 -20.24
C GLN A 205 6.20 8.92 -19.77
N GLU A 206 5.35 7.90 -19.83
CA GLU A 206 3.97 7.98 -19.33
C GLU A 206 3.94 8.21 -17.82
N VAL A 207 4.67 7.39 -17.05
CA VAL A 207 4.78 7.52 -15.59
C VAL A 207 5.33 8.89 -15.19
N GLU A 208 6.37 9.38 -15.88
CA GLU A 208 6.92 10.72 -15.63
C GLU A 208 5.88 11.82 -15.92
N SER A 209 5.12 11.69 -17.00
CA SER A 209 4.03 12.61 -17.33
C SER A 209 2.95 12.63 -16.25
N ASP A 210 2.57 11.46 -15.74
CA ASP A 210 1.57 11.32 -14.68
C ASP A 210 2.08 11.89 -13.34
N LEU A 211 3.34 11.65 -12.98
CA LEU A 211 3.97 12.27 -11.81
C LEU A 211 3.92 13.80 -11.90
N ASN A 212 4.32 14.36 -13.05
CA ASN A 212 4.26 15.80 -13.30
C ASN A 212 2.82 16.34 -13.27
N ARG A 213 1.84 15.58 -13.78
CA ARG A 213 0.42 15.94 -13.72
C ARG A 213 -0.08 16.01 -12.28
N ILE A 214 0.31 15.06 -11.44
CA ILE A 214 -0.03 15.05 -10.01
C ILE A 214 0.60 16.24 -9.29
N GLU A 215 1.89 16.53 -9.54
CA GLU A 215 2.58 17.69 -8.97
C GLU A 215 1.86 19.01 -9.33
N ALA A 216 1.55 19.20 -10.61
CA ALA A 216 0.83 20.39 -11.10
C ALA A 216 -0.56 20.52 -10.47
N GLN A 217 -1.25 19.40 -10.26
CA GLN A 217 -2.55 19.41 -9.61
C GLN A 217 -2.46 19.83 -8.13
N ILE A 218 -1.45 19.35 -7.40
CA ILE A 218 -1.23 19.79 -6.02
C ILE A 218 -0.88 21.27 -5.96
N ASP A 219 -0.09 21.76 -6.90
CA ASP A 219 0.23 23.19 -6.99
C ASP A 219 -1.04 24.03 -7.21
N LEU A 220 -1.92 23.59 -8.11
CA LEU A 220 -3.22 24.23 -8.30
C LEU A 220 -4.10 24.16 -7.04
N ALA A 221 -4.11 23.04 -6.33
CA ALA A 221 -4.86 22.89 -5.08
C ALA A 221 -4.33 23.81 -3.98
N LEU A 222 -3.01 24.00 -3.90
CA LEU A 222 -2.36 24.93 -2.97
C LEU A 222 -2.68 26.39 -3.31
N GLU A 223 -2.67 26.75 -4.58
CA GLU A 223 -3.08 28.08 -5.04
C GLU A 223 -4.55 28.36 -4.70
N ASN A 224 -5.44 27.40 -4.99
CA ASN A 224 -6.86 27.48 -4.63
C ASN A 224 -7.08 27.58 -3.12
N ALA A 225 -6.31 26.83 -2.32
CA ALA A 225 -6.39 26.92 -0.87
C ALA A 225 -5.90 28.26 -0.31
N ALA A 226 -4.99 28.95 -1.02
CA ALA A 226 -4.55 30.30 -0.66
C ALA A 226 -5.60 31.36 -1.06
N MET A 227 -6.34 31.14 -2.14
CA MET A 227 -7.46 31.99 -2.55
C MET A 227 -8.70 31.67 -1.71
N GLN A 228 -8.89 32.40 -0.61
CA GLN A 228 -9.99 32.26 0.39
C GLN A 228 -11.42 32.21 -0.18
N SER A 229 -11.61 32.48 -1.48
CA SER A 229 -12.92 32.67 -2.09
C SER A 229 -13.57 31.40 -2.66
N GLN A 230 -12.81 30.35 -3.01
CA GLN A 230 -13.40 29.13 -3.61
C GLN A 230 -12.58 27.85 -3.32
N PRO A 231 -12.77 27.22 -2.15
CA PRO A 231 -12.27 25.87 -1.90
C PRO A 231 -12.94 24.87 -2.86
N GLN A 232 -12.16 24.29 -3.77
CA GLN A 232 -12.63 23.23 -4.67
C GLN A 232 -12.32 21.85 -4.08
N ALA A 233 -13.25 20.90 -4.21
CA ALA A 233 -13.03 19.53 -3.77
C ALA A 233 -12.03 18.80 -4.69
N ILE A 234 -11.01 18.18 -4.10
CA ILE A 234 -9.95 17.45 -4.83
C ILE A 234 -10.42 16.05 -5.30
N SER A 235 -11.60 15.60 -4.86
CA SER A 235 -12.10 14.23 -5.06
C SER A 235 -12.26 13.81 -6.53
N SER A 236 -12.66 14.72 -7.43
CA SER A 236 -12.97 14.40 -8.83
C SER A 236 -11.75 13.97 -9.66
N SER A 237 -10.54 14.33 -9.23
CA SER A 237 -9.33 14.00 -9.99
C SER A 237 -8.71 12.68 -9.56
N ILE A 238 -9.02 12.19 -8.37
CA ILE A 238 -8.46 10.95 -7.82
C ILE A 238 -8.93 9.71 -8.60
N ASP A 239 -10.18 9.74 -9.06
CA ASP A 239 -10.75 8.65 -9.87
C ASP A 239 -10.01 8.51 -11.22
N LEU A 240 -9.48 9.62 -11.77
CA LEU A 240 -8.74 9.60 -13.03
C LEU A 240 -7.40 8.87 -12.90
N PHE A 241 -6.68 9.05 -11.79
CA PHE A 241 -5.38 8.40 -11.58
C PHE A 241 -5.50 6.94 -11.12
N SER A 242 -6.63 6.56 -10.52
CA SER A 242 -6.85 5.20 -10.04
C SER A 242 -6.89 4.17 -11.18
N ASN A 243 -7.33 4.58 -12.37
CA ASN A 243 -7.37 3.71 -13.55
C ASN A 243 -5.97 3.47 -14.15
N ILE A 244 -5.08 4.44 -14.04
CA ILE A 244 -3.72 4.41 -14.62
C ILE A 244 -2.85 3.38 -13.90
N LEU A 245 -3.07 3.18 -12.60
CA LEU A 245 -2.28 2.28 -11.77
C LEU A 245 -2.53 0.79 -12.03
N GLN A 246 -3.62 0.41 -12.74
CA GLN A 246 -3.96 -1.00 -12.94
C GLN A 246 -3.03 -1.70 -13.95
N GLU A 247 -2.36 -0.94 -14.81
CA GLU A 247 -1.54 -1.50 -15.89
C GLU A 247 -0.04 -1.55 -15.57
N GLN A 248 0.39 -1.00 -14.42
CA GLN A 248 1.82 -0.81 -14.12
C GLN A 248 2.41 -1.95 -13.25
N PRO A 249 3.54 -2.56 -13.65
CA PRO A 249 4.21 -3.59 -12.86
C PRO A 249 5.10 -2.99 -11.75
N PHE A 250 4.79 -3.26 -10.47
CA PHE A 250 5.54 -2.73 -9.32
C PHE A 250 6.64 -3.66 -8.75
N GLY A 251 6.98 -4.73 -9.47
CA GLY A 251 8.08 -5.64 -9.11
C GLY A 251 7.94 -6.28 -7.72
N GLU A 252 9.03 -6.34 -6.96
CA GLU A 252 9.05 -6.92 -5.60
C GLU A 252 8.21 -6.14 -4.58
N ALA A 253 7.87 -4.88 -4.86
CA ALA A 253 7.05 -4.04 -4.01
C ALA A 253 5.54 -4.31 -4.15
N GLN A 254 5.12 -5.10 -5.17
CA GLN A 254 3.71 -5.39 -5.46
C GLN A 254 2.95 -5.87 -4.22
N ARG A 255 3.51 -6.84 -3.48
CA ARG A 255 2.83 -7.41 -2.31
C ARG A 255 2.57 -6.37 -1.22
N THR A 256 3.51 -5.46 -0.99
CA THR A 256 3.36 -4.39 0.01
C THR A 256 2.35 -3.34 -0.46
N ILE A 257 2.34 -3.04 -1.77
CA ILE A 257 1.36 -2.14 -2.39
C ILE A 257 -0.06 -2.71 -2.28
N ASP A 258 -0.25 -3.99 -2.60
CA ASP A 258 -1.55 -4.66 -2.53
C ASP A 258 -2.11 -4.65 -1.09
N LEU A 259 -1.25 -4.85 -0.08
CA LEU A 259 -1.63 -4.79 1.33
C LEU A 259 -2.09 -3.39 1.75
N ILE A 260 -1.42 -2.34 1.26
CA ILE A 260 -1.80 -0.96 1.55
C ILE A 260 -3.09 -0.58 0.80
N ASP A 261 -3.27 -1.03 -0.44
CA ASP A 261 -4.49 -0.80 -1.22
C ASP A 261 -5.74 -1.37 -0.55
N GLN A 262 -5.66 -2.62 -0.08
CA GLN A 262 -6.77 -3.24 0.66
C GLN A 262 -7.17 -2.40 1.87
N ARG A 263 -6.21 -1.77 2.56
CA ARG A 263 -6.48 -0.92 3.72
C ARG A 263 -7.11 0.42 3.35
N LEU A 264 -6.64 1.07 2.28
CA LEU A 264 -7.22 2.33 1.80
C LEU A 264 -8.65 2.15 1.25
N GLN A 265 -8.97 0.95 0.76
CA GLN A 265 -10.35 0.60 0.36
C GLN A 265 -11.28 0.34 1.55
N GLN A 266 -10.77 -0.22 2.67
CA GLN A 266 -11.59 -0.50 3.86
C GLN A 266 -11.98 0.75 4.69
N LYS A 267 -11.32 1.89 4.46
CA LYS A 267 -11.59 3.15 5.18
C LYS A 267 -12.67 4.01 4.52
N ASN A 268 -13.11 3.66 3.30
CA ASN A 268 -14.30 4.20 2.63
C ASN A 268 -15.52 3.31 2.92
#